data_AF-A0A8C0KJ12-F1
#
_entry.id   AF-A0A8C0KJ12-F1
#
_cell.length_a   1.000
_cell.length_b   1.000
_cell.length_c   1.000
_cell.angle_alpha   90.00
_cell.angle_beta   90.00
_cell.angle_gamma   90.00
#
_symmetry.space_group_name_H-M   'P 1'
#
loop_
_entity.id
_entity.type
_entity.pdbx_description
1 polymer ?
#
loop_
_entity_poly.entity_id
_entity_poly.type
_entity_poly.pdbx_seq_one_letter_code
_entity_poly.pdbx_strand_id
1 'polypeptide(L)'
;MKASRAPRTCCPCCPEKRFSWRLVGILLVAPVLLLSLNCDACGEPPKYDSMTLKSILKNYYAVGEKIFYKCNPGYYITFPVSTYCEKNHSWFPIPEGCSMKKDNILVLL
;
A
#
# COMPACT_ATOMS: atom_id res chain seq x y z
N MET A 1 -18.82 3.65 -29.22
CA MET A 1 -18.65 4.11 -27.82
C MET A 1 -17.70 3.16 -27.09
N LYS A 2 -16.42 3.51 -27.02
CA LYS A 2 -15.43 2.88 -26.13
C LYS A 2 -14.47 3.98 -25.72
N ALA A 3 -14.79 4.68 -24.63
CA ALA A 3 -13.81 5.48 -23.91
C ALA A 3 -13.26 4.57 -22.80
N SER A 4 -12.16 3.89 -23.11
CA SER A 4 -11.37 3.22 -22.08
C SER A 4 -10.88 4.30 -21.12
N ARG A 5 -11.44 4.35 -19.92
CA ARG A 5 -10.97 5.24 -18.86
C ARG A 5 -9.62 4.69 -18.39
N ALA A 6 -8.54 5.20 -18.96
CA ALA A 6 -7.22 5.07 -18.36
C ALA A 6 -7.28 5.71 -16.95
N PRO A 7 -6.72 5.07 -15.91
CA PRO A 7 -6.64 5.70 -14.60
C PRO A 7 -5.84 6.98 -14.72
N ARG A 8 -6.29 8.04 -14.06
CA ARG A 8 -5.54 9.30 -13.98
C ARG A 8 -4.15 8.96 -13.44
N THR A 9 -3.14 9.05 -14.28
CA THR A 9 -1.74 9.06 -13.87
C THR A 9 -1.53 10.30 -13.03
N CYS A 10 -1.59 10.15 -11.71
CA CYS A 10 -0.90 11.03 -10.79
C CYS A 10 -0.03 10.15 -9.90
N CYS A 11 1.28 10.39 -9.98
CA CYS A 11 2.27 10.33 -8.89
C CYS A 11 3.69 10.33 -9.50
N PRO A 12 4.23 11.47 -9.96
CA PRO A 12 5.63 11.75 -9.72
C PRO A 12 5.73 12.26 -8.28
N CYS A 13 6.40 11.52 -7.40
CA CYS A 13 6.83 12.05 -6.10
C CYS A 13 7.42 13.45 -6.31
N CYS A 14 6.74 14.50 -5.84
CA CYS A 14 7.31 15.84 -5.81
C CYS A 14 8.07 16.04 -4.49
N PRO A 15 9.39 15.86 -4.53
CA PRO A 15 10.27 16.79 -3.86
C PRO A 15 11.29 17.31 -4.86
N GLU A 16 10.99 18.41 -5.54
CA GLU A 16 12.04 19.40 -5.84
C GLU A 16 11.65 20.69 -5.14
N LYS A 17 12.24 20.92 -3.96
CA LYS A 17 12.38 22.29 -3.45
C LYS A 17 13.34 23.03 -4.36
N ARG A 18 12.88 23.50 -5.52
CA ARG A 18 13.61 24.50 -6.30
C ARG A 18 13.23 25.89 -5.76
N PHE A 19 13.72 26.16 -4.57
CA PHE A 19 13.71 27.48 -3.96
C PHE A 19 14.59 28.38 -4.84
N SER A 20 14.00 29.17 -5.74
CA SER A 20 14.77 30.20 -6.46
C SER A 20 13.91 31.40 -6.83
N TRP A 21 13.95 32.36 -5.90
CA TRP A 21 13.92 33.82 -6.03
C TRP A 21 12.67 34.54 -6.55
N ARG A 22 12.29 35.57 -5.75
CA ARG A 22 11.35 36.68 -6.03
C ARG A 22 9.89 36.17 -5.92
N LEU A 23 8.99 36.62 -5.04
CA LEU A 23 8.67 37.96 -4.55
C LEU A 23 7.76 37.78 -3.31
N VAL A 24 8.11 38.41 -2.18
CA VAL A 24 7.27 39.21 -1.26
C VAL A 24 5.72 39.14 -1.39
N GLY A 25 5.12 37.95 -1.49
CA GLY A 25 3.66 37.73 -1.60
C GLY A 25 3.19 36.49 -0.84
N ILE A 26 4.00 36.01 0.10
CA ILE A 26 3.96 34.63 0.60
C ILE A 26 3.12 34.49 1.90
N LEU A 27 2.67 35.60 2.51
CA LEU A 27 2.03 35.56 3.84
C LEU A 27 0.56 35.11 3.84
N LEU A 28 -0.14 35.12 2.70
CA LEU A 28 -1.55 34.69 2.60
C LEU A 28 -1.77 33.37 1.84
N VAL A 29 -0.78 32.89 1.11
CA VAL A 29 -0.84 31.63 0.33
C VAL A 29 -0.32 30.41 1.10
N ALA A 30 0.43 30.61 2.19
CA ALA A 30 0.97 29.54 3.02
C ALA A 30 -0.09 28.57 3.59
N PRO A 31 -1.27 29.02 4.08
CA PRO A 31 -2.28 28.10 4.62
C PRO A 31 -2.92 27.23 3.53
N VAL A 32 -3.16 27.79 2.34
CA VAL A 32 -3.83 27.09 1.22
C VAL A 32 -2.92 26.04 0.58
N LEU A 33 -1.61 26.31 0.53
CA LEU A 33 -0.62 25.37 -0.01
C LEU A 33 -0.45 24.11 0.87
N LEU A 34 -0.57 24.25 2.19
CA LEU A 34 -0.42 23.14 3.15
C LEU A 34 -1.59 22.13 3.08
N LEU A 35 -2.78 22.56 2.64
CA LEU A 35 -3.95 21.68 2.52
C LEU A 35 -3.88 20.71 1.33
N SER A 36 -2.96 20.89 0.38
CA SER A 36 -2.92 20.12 -0.89
C SER A 36 -1.79 19.08 -0.97
N LEU A 37 -1.08 18.77 0.12
CA LEU A 37 0.02 17.79 0.17
C LEU A 37 -0.41 16.34 0.46
N ASN A 38 -1.70 16.06 0.53
CA ASN A 38 -2.16 14.69 0.78
C ASN A 38 -2.09 13.88 -0.51
N CYS A 39 -1.11 12.98 -0.56
CA CYS A 39 -1.07 11.94 -1.59
C CYS A 39 -2.23 10.98 -1.30
N ASP A 40 -3.20 10.89 -2.22
CA ASP A 40 -4.34 9.96 -2.15
C ASP A 40 -3.86 8.51 -2.39
N ALA A 41 -3.05 7.99 -1.45
CA ALA A 41 -2.37 6.71 -1.53
C ALA A 41 -2.34 6.03 -0.16
N CYS A 42 -2.28 4.71 -0.16
CA CYS A 42 -2.02 3.94 1.04
C CYS A 42 -0.52 3.96 1.38
N GLY A 43 -0.21 3.97 2.67
CA GLY A 43 1.15 3.84 3.18
C GLY A 43 1.64 2.39 3.19
N GLU A 44 2.55 2.07 4.12
CA GLU A 44 3.08 0.72 4.30
C GLU A 44 1.93 -0.30 4.52
N PRO A 45 1.96 -1.46 3.84
CA PRO A 45 0.95 -2.48 3.99
C PRO A 45 1.04 -3.19 5.34
N PRO A 46 -0.05 -3.83 5.81
CA PRO A 46 -0.08 -4.56 7.06
C PRO A 46 1.00 -5.66 7.10
N LYS A 47 1.52 -5.91 8.29
CA LYS A 47 2.45 -7.01 8.56
C LYS A 47 1.68 -8.16 9.21
N TYR A 48 2.09 -9.37 8.87
CA TYR A 48 1.50 -10.62 9.32
C TYR A 48 2.62 -11.55 9.78
N ASP A 49 2.33 -12.41 10.76
CA ASP A 49 3.32 -13.33 11.30
C ASP A 49 3.52 -14.54 10.37
N SER A 50 2.44 -14.98 9.72
CA SER A 50 2.43 -16.19 8.89
C SER A 50 2.83 -15.96 7.42
N MET A 51 2.89 -14.70 6.99
CA MET A 51 3.11 -14.33 5.58
C MET A 51 3.95 -13.06 5.40
N THR A 52 4.66 -12.99 4.27
CA THR A 52 5.51 -11.86 3.89
C THR A 52 5.07 -11.28 2.54
N LEU A 53 5.36 -10.00 2.31
CA LEU A 53 5.01 -9.35 1.05
C LEU A 53 5.73 -10.05 -0.11
N LYS A 54 5.00 -10.36 -1.18
CA LYS A 54 5.57 -11.02 -2.38
C LYS A 54 6.36 -10.03 -3.24
N SER A 55 5.96 -8.76 -3.25
CA SER A 55 6.63 -7.67 -3.96
C SER A 55 7.62 -6.91 -3.07
N ILE A 56 8.42 -6.04 -3.70
CA ILE A 56 9.26 -5.09 -2.98
C ILE A 56 8.36 -4.08 -2.25
N LEU A 57 8.74 -3.71 -1.03
CA LEU A 57 8.05 -2.69 -0.25
C LEU A 57 8.21 -1.32 -0.91
N LYS A 58 7.08 -0.63 -1.12
CA LYS A 58 7.01 0.76 -1.56
C LYS A 58 6.59 1.65 -0.40
N ASN A 59 6.95 2.93 -0.49
CA ASN A 59 6.50 3.94 0.48
C ASN A 59 5.01 4.28 0.31
N TYR A 60 4.48 4.14 -0.91
CA TYR A 60 3.11 4.51 -1.26
C TYR A 60 2.52 3.54 -2.30
N TYR A 61 1.22 3.29 -2.19
CA TYR A 61 0.44 2.44 -3.08
C TYR A 61 -0.82 3.17 -3.54
N ALA A 62 -1.11 3.16 -4.84
CA ALA A 62 -2.24 3.90 -5.38
C ALA A 62 -3.58 3.27 -4.95
N VAL A 63 -4.64 4.08 -4.82
CA VAL A 63 -6.00 3.56 -4.60
C VAL A 63 -6.38 2.56 -5.69
N GLY A 64 -6.84 1.38 -5.29
CA GLY A 64 -7.13 0.24 -6.16
C GLY A 64 -5.93 -0.65 -6.47
N GLU A 65 -4.70 -0.27 -6.10
CA GLU A 65 -3.52 -1.11 -6.23
C GLU A 65 -3.67 -2.34 -5.34
N LYS A 66 -3.51 -3.52 -5.94
CA LYS A 66 -3.59 -4.82 -5.26
C LYS A 66 -2.19 -5.37 -5.04
N ILE A 67 -1.94 -5.82 -3.82
CA ILE A 67 -0.70 -6.50 -3.44
C ILE A 67 -0.98 -7.93 -3.01
N PHE A 68 0.07 -8.74 -3.04
CA PHE A 68 0.00 -10.16 -2.69
C PHE A 68 1.06 -10.49 -1.65
N TYR A 69 0.69 -11.31 -0.70
CA TYR A 69 1.58 -11.94 0.25
C TYR A 69 1.91 -13.37 -0.18
N LYS A 70 2.98 -13.90 0.38
CA LYS A 70 3.38 -15.30 0.29
C LYS A 70 3.50 -15.86 1.71
N CYS A 71 3.09 -17.11 1.91
CA CYS A 71 3.29 -17.75 3.20
C CYS A 71 4.77 -17.93 3.52
N ASN A 72 5.12 -17.80 4.80
CA ASN A 72 6.45 -18.13 5.28
C ASN A 72 6.71 -19.65 5.17
N PRO A 73 7.97 -20.09 5.10
CA PRO A 73 8.31 -21.52 5.06
C PRO A 73 7.64 -22.29 6.22
N GLY A 74 7.03 -23.44 5.92
CA GLY A 74 6.30 -24.26 6.91
C GLY A 74 4.80 -23.94 7.03
N TYR A 75 4.32 -22.89 6.35
CA TYR A 75 2.91 -22.50 6.31
C TYR A 75 2.27 -22.79 4.95
N TYR A 76 0.95 -22.95 4.93
CA TYR A 76 0.13 -23.09 3.72
C TYR A 76 -1.04 -22.10 3.72
N ILE A 77 -1.53 -21.74 2.53
CA ILE A 77 -2.62 -20.78 2.35
C ILE A 77 -3.94 -21.39 2.85
N THR A 78 -4.64 -20.68 3.73
CA THR A 78 -5.96 -21.04 4.26
C THR A 78 -7.02 -19.97 4.00
N PHE A 79 -6.63 -18.68 3.97
CA PHE A 79 -7.51 -17.56 3.61
C PHE A 79 -6.88 -16.69 2.52
N PRO A 80 -7.61 -15.71 1.95
CA PRO A 80 -7.04 -14.80 0.96
C PRO A 80 -5.77 -14.09 1.47
N VAL A 81 -4.70 -14.18 0.68
CA VAL A 81 -3.39 -13.56 0.95
C VAL A 81 -3.15 -12.32 0.07
N SER A 82 -4.22 -11.62 -0.28
CA SER A 82 -4.16 -10.41 -1.10
C SER A 82 -5.05 -9.32 -0.52
N THR A 83 -4.52 -8.10 -0.48
CA THR A 83 -5.25 -6.89 -0.08
C THR A 83 -5.11 -5.83 -1.17
N TYR A 84 -5.93 -4.79 -1.11
CA TYR A 84 -5.88 -3.65 -2.03
C TYR A 84 -6.04 -2.35 -1.25
N CYS A 85 -5.48 -1.27 -1.81
CA CYS A 85 -5.64 0.06 -1.26
C CYS A 85 -7.06 0.57 -1.53
N GLU A 86 -7.81 0.87 -0.48
CA GLU A 86 -9.18 1.35 -0.55
C GLU A 86 -9.24 2.87 -0.78
N LYS A 87 -10.42 3.37 -1.19
CA LYS A 87 -10.64 4.79 -1.48
C LYS A 87 -10.54 5.70 -0.25
N ASN A 88 -10.65 5.13 0.95
CA ASN A 88 -10.44 5.81 2.23
C ASN A 88 -8.95 5.80 2.65
N HIS A 89 -8.04 5.40 1.75
CA HIS A 89 -6.60 5.32 1.96
C HIS A 89 -6.18 4.32 3.05
N SER A 90 -7.06 3.35 3.37
CA SER A 90 -6.71 2.19 4.18
C SER A 90 -6.53 0.94 3.33
N TRP A 91 -5.87 -0.06 3.89
CA TRP A 91 -5.78 -1.38 3.28
C TRP A 91 -7.04 -2.18 3.57
N PHE A 92 -7.57 -2.87 2.56
CA PHE A 92 -8.68 -3.79 2.75
C PHE A 92 -8.30 -4.85 3.80
N PRO A 93 -9.07 -5.02 4.88
CA PRO A 93 -8.71 -5.90 5.98
C PRO A 93 -8.78 -7.37 5.54
N ILE A 94 -7.69 -8.11 5.78
CA ILE A 94 -7.63 -9.56 5.59
C ILE A 94 -7.12 -10.24 6.88
N PRO A 95 -7.59 -11.46 7.20
CA PRO A 95 -7.09 -12.23 8.33
C PRO A 95 -5.70 -12.81 8.05
N GLU A 96 -5.11 -13.46 9.05
CA GLU A 96 -3.95 -14.35 8.85
C GLU A 96 -4.34 -15.50 7.90
N GLY A 97 -3.96 -15.35 6.64
CA GLY A 97 -4.28 -16.27 5.56
C GLY A 97 -3.34 -17.44 5.36
N CYS A 98 -2.35 -17.63 6.23
CA CYS A 98 -1.54 -18.84 6.23
C CYS A 98 -1.59 -19.55 7.59
N SER A 99 -1.52 -20.88 7.57
CA SER A 99 -1.52 -21.72 8.78
C SER A 99 -0.40 -22.75 8.71
N MET A 100 0.16 -23.13 9.86
CA MET A 100 1.22 -24.13 9.92
C MET A 100 0.73 -25.49 9.42
N LYS A 101 1.56 -26.18 8.63
CA LYS A 101 1.36 -27.60 8.34
C LYS A 101 1.45 -28.39 9.65
N LYS A 102 0.39 -29.13 9.98
CA LYS A 102 0.48 -30.17 11.01
C LYS A 102 1.08 -31.40 10.36
N ASP A 103 2.40 -31.42 10.19
CA ASP A 103 3.09 -32.63 9.77
C ASP A 103 3.15 -33.59 10.98
N ASN A 104 2.19 -34.52 11.02
CA ASN A 104 2.21 -35.80 11.75
C ASN A 104 3.09 -35.90 13.03
N ILE A 105 2.68 -35.22 14.11
CA ILE A 105 3.21 -35.46 15.48
C ILE A 105 2.71 -36.79 16.09
N LEU A 106 1.95 -37.60 15.35
CA LEU A 106 1.29 -38.82 15.84
C LEU A 106 1.91 -40.15 15.35
N VAL A 107 3.09 -40.16 14.72
CA VAL A 107 3.73 -41.43 14.25
C VAL A 107 4.86 -41.90 15.18
N LEU A 108 4.94 -41.37 16.41
CA LEU A 108 5.94 -41.76 17.42
C LEU A 108 5.31 -42.12 18.78
N LEU A 109 4.09 -42.65 18.79
CA LEU A 109 3.49 -43.32 19.96
C LEU A 109 3.30 -44.80 19.67
#